data_AF-A0AAZ3R6T0-F1
#
_entry.id   AF-A0AAZ3R6T0-F1
#
_cell.length_a   1.000
_cell.length_b   1.000
_cell.length_c   1.000
_cell.angle_alpha   90.00
_cell.angle_beta   90.00
_cell.angle_gamma   90.00
#
_symmetry.space_group_name_H-M   'P 1'
#
loop_
_entity.id
_entity.type
_entity.pdbx_description
1 polymer ?
#
loop_
_entity_poly.entity_id
_entity_poly.type
_entity_poly.pdbx_seq_one_letter_code
_entity_poly.pdbx_strand_id
1 'polypeptide(L)'
;MTSKYCDSFESQVLRIFARLYCLASTTSRQPKHPEMDSEVQRDGRVLDLTDDAWREDRLPYEDVTIPLSELPEAEQDNGGSTESVKEQEMKWSDLALQSLHENTPNTGT
;
A
#
# COMPACT_ATOMS: atom_id res chain seq x y z
N MET A 1 65.99 -33.62 9.45
CA MET A 1 64.56 -33.86 9.78
C MET A 1 63.75 -32.62 9.44
N THR A 2 63.45 -32.33 8.17
CA THR A 2 62.57 -31.18 7.82
C THR A 2 61.85 -31.33 6.47
N SER A 3 62.34 -32.16 5.54
CA SER A 3 61.78 -32.18 4.17
C SER A 3 60.41 -32.85 4.03
N LYS A 4 60.09 -33.91 4.81
CA LYS A 4 58.81 -34.62 4.64
C LYS A 4 57.57 -33.89 5.19
N TYR A 5 57.78 -32.86 6.01
CA TYR A 5 56.69 -32.06 6.58
C TYR A 5 56.27 -30.90 5.67
N CYS A 6 57.17 -30.36 4.84
CA CYS A 6 56.83 -29.31 3.86
C CYS A 6 55.87 -29.84 2.77
N ASP A 7 56.17 -31.00 2.16
CA ASP A 7 55.33 -31.57 1.08
C ASP A 7 53.92 -31.97 1.57
N SER A 8 53.82 -32.48 2.81
CA SER A 8 52.53 -32.89 3.38
C SER A 8 51.68 -31.68 3.79
N PHE A 9 52.32 -30.62 4.29
CA PHE A 9 51.64 -29.37 4.66
C PHE A 9 51.11 -28.64 3.42
N GLU A 10 51.90 -28.56 2.35
CA GLU A 10 51.44 -28.00 1.06
C GLU A 10 50.22 -28.75 0.52
N SER A 11 50.23 -30.09 0.58
CA SER A 11 49.12 -30.91 0.10
C SER A 11 47.85 -30.78 0.94
N GLN A 12 47.96 -30.67 2.27
CA GLN A 12 46.80 -30.43 3.14
C GLN A 12 46.23 -29.03 2.97
N VAL A 13 47.08 -28.01 2.86
CA VAL A 13 46.67 -26.63 2.63
C VAL A 13 45.95 -26.52 1.28
N LEU A 14 46.51 -27.10 0.20
CA LEU A 14 45.85 -27.17 -1.10
C LEU A 14 44.49 -27.89 -1.05
N ARG A 15 44.34 -28.95 -0.25
CA ARG A 15 43.06 -29.64 -0.06
C ARG A 15 42.03 -28.81 0.70
N ILE A 16 42.48 -28.08 1.72
CA ILE A 16 41.63 -27.16 2.49
C ILE A 16 41.18 -26.00 1.60
N PHE A 17 42.10 -25.41 0.83
CA PHE A 17 41.79 -24.38 -0.16
C PHE A 17 40.85 -24.90 -1.25
N ALA A 18 41.05 -26.11 -1.76
CA ALA A 18 40.13 -26.70 -2.74
C ALA A 18 38.72 -26.93 -2.16
N ARG A 19 38.62 -27.37 -0.90
CA ARG A 19 37.33 -27.52 -0.21
C ARG A 19 36.65 -26.18 0.08
N LEU A 20 37.40 -25.18 0.52
CA LEU A 20 36.92 -23.81 0.73
C LEU A 20 36.49 -23.17 -0.59
N TYR A 21 37.27 -23.36 -1.66
CA TYR A 21 36.96 -22.86 -3.00
C TYR A 21 35.71 -23.56 -3.56
N CYS A 22 35.55 -24.87 -3.35
CA CYS A 22 34.32 -25.59 -3.69
C CYS A 22 33.12 -25.07 -2.87
N LEU A 23 33.23 -24.94 -1.55
CA LEU A 23 32.14 -24.39 -0.71
C LEU A 23 31.77 -22.95 -1.10
N ALA A 24 32.77 -22.11 -1.39
CA ALA A 24 32.57 -20.74 -1.85
C ALA A 24 32.02 -20.67 -3.29
N SER A 25 32.30 -21.68 -4.11
CA SER A 25 31.78 -21.78 -5.49
C SER A 25 30.38 -22.38 -5.54
N THR A 26 29.94 -23.09 -4.49
CA THR A 26 28.55 -23.61 -4.37
C THR A 26 27.54 -22.56 -3.91
N THR A 27 27.98 -21.39 -3.47
CA THR A 27 27.08 -20.23 -3.32
C THR A 27 26.82 -19.62 -4.70
N SER A 28 25.85 -20.20 -5.40
CA SER A 28 25.09 -19.61 -6.51
C SER A 28 25.91 -18.88 -7.58
N ARG A 29 26.75 -19.60 -8.33
CA ARG A 29 26.99 -19.23 -9.72
C ARG A 29 26.02 -19.99 -10.60
N GLN A 30 24.75 -19.58 -10.58
CA GLN A 30 23.90 -19.88 -11.73
C GLN A 30 24.54 -19.17 -12.93
N PRO A 31 24.80 -19.86 -14.06
CA PRO A 31 25.15 -19.17 -15.29
C PRO A 31 24.02 -18.19 -15.59
N LYS A 32 24.33 -16.89 -15.64
CA LYS A 32 23.38 -15.90 -16.10
C LYS A 32 23.05 -16.23 -17.55
N HIS A 33 21.93 -16.91 -17.75
CA HIS A 33 21.21 -16.88 -19.02
C HIS A 33 21.16 -15.40 -19.46
N PRO A 34 21.31 -15.06 -20.76
CA PRO A 34 21.12 -13.68 -21.18
C PRO A 34 19.80 -13.21 -20.58
N GLU A 35 19.91 -12.29 -19.64
CA GLU A 35 18.78 -11.78 -18.89
C GLU A 35 18.01 -11.01 -19.93
N MET A 36 16.86 -11.56 -20.35
CA MET A 36 15.92 -10.76 -21.11
C MET A 36 15.44 -9.73 -20.11
N ASP A 37 15.83 -8.46 -20.30
CA ASP A 37 15.38 -7.36 -19.42
C ASP A 37 13.84 -7.23 -19.37
N SER A 38 13.15 -7.90 -20.30
CA SER A 38 11.69 -8.03 -20.34
C SER A 38 11.12 -9.11 -19.42
N GLU A 39 11.93 -10.03 -18.89
CA GLU A 39 11.49 -11.10 -17.99
C GLU A 39 12.00 -10.87 -16.57
N VAL A 40 11.09 -10.76 -15.60
CA VAL A 40 11.45 -10.60 -14.19
C VAL A 40 11.89 -11.93 -13.58
N GLN A 41 13.11 -11.98 -13.06
CA GLN A 41 13.57 -13.14 -12.29
C GLN A 41 12.86 -13.18 -10.93
N ARG A 42 12.12 -14.25 -10.66
CA ARG A 42 11.46 -14.49 -9.37
C ARG A 42 12.34 -15.35 -8.48
N ASP A 43 12.35 -15.05 -7.18
CA ASP A 43 13.05 -15.88 -6.19
C ASP A 43 12.34 -17.24 -6.03
N GLY A 44 12.99 -18.30 -6.48
CA GLY A 44 12.46 -19.67 -6.40
C GLY A 44 12.18 -20.12 -4.97
N ARG A 45 12.91 -19.62 -3.96
CA ARG A 45 12.64 -19.96 -2.56
C ARG A 45 11.32 -19.36 -2.08
N VAL A 46 10.97 -18.16 -2.55
CA VAL A 46 9.68 -17.54 -2.22
C VAL A 46 8.54 -18.30 -2.88
N LEU A 47 8.70 -18.73 -4.14
CA LEU A 47 7.70 -19.52 -4.85
C LEU A 47 7.44 -20.89 -4.21
N ASP A 48 8.46 -21.52 -3.62
CA ASP A 48 8.34 -22.82 -2.95
C ASP A 48 7.65 -22.71 -1.57
N LEU A 49 7.76 -21.55 -0.91
CA LEU A 49 7.16 -21.31 0.40
C LEU A 49 5.69 -20.87 0.31
N THR A 50 5.27 -20.24 -0.78
CA THR A 50 3.91 -19.70 -0.94
C THR A 50 3.00 -20.76 -1.55
N ASP A 51 1.98 -21.20 -0.81
CA ASP A 51 0.97 -22.12 -1.32
C ASP A 51 -0.08 -21.44 -2.21
N ASP A 52 -0.87 -22.23 -2.93
CA ASP A 52 -1.87 -21.71 -3.86
C ASP A 52 -2.99 -20.95 -3.12
N ALA A 53 -3.30 -21.31 -1.88
CA ALA A 53 -4.31 -20.62 -1.09
C ALA A 53 -3.89 -19.18 -0.75
N TRP A 54 -2.62 -18.97 -0.37
CA TRP A 54 -2.08 -17.64 -0.12
C TRP A 54 -1.91 -16.83 -1.40
N ARG A 55 -1.57 -17.47 -2.53
CA ARG A 55 -1.45 -16.79 -3.83
C ARG A 55 -2.75 -16.20 -4.32
N GLU A 56 -3.87 -16.87 -4.06
CA GLU A 56 -5.20 -16.44 -4.47
C GLU A 56 -5.93 -15.63 -3.40
N ASP A 57 -5.33 -15.44 -2.22
CA ASP A 57 -5.92 -14.66 -1.13
C ASP A 57 -6.04 -13.18 -1.52
N ARG A 58 -7.19 -12.59 -1.21
CA ARG A 58 -7.52 -11.19 -1.53
C ARG A 58 -8.04 -10.51 -0.29
N LEU A 59 -7.50 -9.34 0.00
CA LEU A 59 -7.99 -8.52 1.10
C LEU A 59 -9.47 -8.16 0.88
N PRO A 60 -10.29 -8.18 1.94
CA PRO A 60 -11.67 -7.74 1.86
C PRO A 60 -11.74 -6.24 1.53
N TYR A 61 -12.86 -5.83 0.93
CA TYR A 61 -13.21 -4.42 0.81
C TYR A 61 -13.82 -3.97 2.14
N GLU A 62 -13.12 -3.10 2.84
CA GLU A 62 -13.59 -2.48 4.08
C GLU A 62 -14.06 -1.06 3.79
N ASP A 63 -15.19 -0.67 4.37
CA ASP A 63 -15.72 0.67 4.24
C ASP A 63 -14.98 1.64 5.17
N VAL A 64 -14.70 2.84 4.67
CA VAL A 64 -14.19 3.93 5.51
C VAL A 64 -15.36 4.66 6.17
N THR A 65 -15.26 4.89 7.48
CA THR A 65 -16.26 5.68 8.21
C THR A 65 -16.11 7.15 7.83
N ILE A 66 -17.08 7.70 7.09
CA ILE A 66 -17.11 9.11 6.70
C ILE A 66 -18.05 9.87 7.64
N PRO A 67 -17.62 11.00 8.24
CA PRO A 67 -18.50 11.86 9.02
C PRO A 67 -19.63 12.43 8.16
N LEU A 68 -20.87 11.97 8.39
CA LEU A 68 -22.03 12.40 7.61
C LEU A 68 -22.29 13.91 7.70
N SER A 69 -21.90 14.54 8.81
CA SER A 69 -22.02 15.99 8.99
C SER A 69 -21.18 16.82 8.02
N GLU A 70 -20.11 16.24 7.47
CA GLU A 70 -19.21 16.89 6.50
C GLU A 70 -19.63 16.59 5.05
N LEU A 71 -20.61 15.71 4.85
CA LEU A 71 -21.16 15.42 3.53
C LEU A 71 -22.33 16.37 3.22
N PRO A 72 -22.57 16.68 1.95
CA PRO A 72 -23.78 17.36 1.52
C PRO A 72 -25.00 16.44 1.71
N GLU A 73 -26.19 17.04 1.86
CA GLU A 73 -27.43 16.29 1.95
C GLU A 73 -27.70 15.49 0.66
N ALA A 74 -28.13 14.23 0.80
CA ALA A 74 -28.36 13.34 -0.33
C ALA A 74 -29.59 13.72 -1.19
N GLU A 75 -30.54 14.46 -0.64
CA GLU A 75 -31.88 14.75 -1.22
C GLU A 75 -31.99 16.18 -1.79
N GLN A 76 -30.93 16.72 -2.39
CA GLN A 76 -31.04 18.00 -3.10
C GLN A 76 -31.64 17.81 -4.49
N ASP A 77 -32.96 17.62 -4.54
CA ASP A 77 -33.78 17.56 -5.78
C ASP A 77 -33.70 18.87 -6.60
N ASN A 78 -33.37 19.98 -5.94
CA ASN A 78 -33.17 21.27 -6.59
C ASN A 78 -31.68 21.61 -6.63
N GLY A 79 -30.99 21.13 -7.66
CA GLY A 79 -29.53 21.13 -7.79
C GLY A 79 -28.83 22.37 -7.20
N GLY A 80 -28.03 22.13 -6.17
CA GLY A 80 -26.90 22.98 -5.82
C GLY A 80 -26.89 23.55 -4.41
N SER A 81 -26.60 22.72 -3.42
CA SER A 81 -25.68 23.14 -2.36
C SER A 81 -24.60 22.11 -2.13
N THR A 82 -23.37 22.50 -2.48
CA THR A 82 -22.14 21.76 -2.16
C THR A 82 -21.72 21.92 -0.70
N GLU A 83 -22.55 22.58 0.12
CA GLU A 83 -22.29 22.78 1.54
C GLU A 83 -22.56 21.49 2.33
N SER A 84 -21.73 21.27 3.34
CA SER A 84 -21.97 20.17 4.29
C SER A 84 -23.15 20.49 5.20
N VAL A 85 -23.81 19.46 5.73
CA VAL A 85 -24.91 19.59 6.71
C VAL A 85 -24.50 20.52 7.87
N LYS A 86 -23.28 20.34 8.38
CA LYS A 86 -22.74 21.15 9.47
C LYS A 86 -22.63 22.64 9.13
N GLU A 87 -22.25 22.97 7.90
CA GLU A 87 -22.14 24.37 7.47
C GLU A 87 -23.51 25.03 7.35
N GLN A 88 -24.52 24.28 6.90
CA GLN A 88 -25.89 24.78 6.77
C GLN A 88 -26.49 25.12 8.13
N GLU A 89 -26.28 24.28 9.14
CA GLU A 89 -26.74 24.51 10.53
C GLU A 89 -26.11 25.75 11.16
N MET A 90 -24.90 26.14 10.73
CA MET A 90 -24.21 27.32 11.23
C MET A 90 -24.68 28.63 10.57
N LYS A 91 -25.52 28.57 9.54
CA LYS A 91 -26.06 29.77 8.90
C LYS A 91 -27.19 30.37 9.74
N TRP A 92 -27.08 31.65 10.04
CA TRP A 92 -28.19 32.43 10.56
C TRP A 92 -29.16 32.77 9.42
N SER A 93 -30.26 32.03 9.33
CA SER A 93 -31.30 32.22 8.31
C SER A 93 -32.44 33.15 8.76
N ASP A 94 -32.52 33.47 10.05
CA ASP A 94 -33.57 34.35 10.58
C ASP A 94 -33.27 35.83 10.31
N LEU A 95 -34.12 36.45 9.49
CA LEU A 95 -34.06 37.87 9.12
C LEU A 95 -35.17 38.71 9.77
N ALA A 96 -36.00 38.13 10.64
CA ALA A 96 -37.11 38.81 11.34
C ALA A 96 -38.11 39.59 10.43
N LEU A 97 -38.18 39.25 9.13
CA LEU A 97 -39.00 39.95 8.13
C LEU A 97 -40.51 39.86 8.40
N GLN A 98 -40.95 38.90 9.22
CA GLN A 98 -42.35 38.77 9.64
C GLN A 98 -42.88 40.05 10.31
N SER A 99 -42.02 40.74 11.07
CA SER A 99 -42.34 42.00 11.75
C SER A 99 -42.70 43.15 10.79
N LEU A 100 -42.27 43.08 9.53
CA LEU A 100 -42.59 44.09 8.52
C LEU A 100 -44.02 43.91 7.96
N HIS A 101 -44.56 42.68 7.98
CA HIS A 101 -45.86 42.37 7.38
C HIS A 101 -47.04 42.86 8.24
N GLU A 102 -46.83 43.04 9.54
CA GLU A 102 -47.86 43.53 10.48
C GLU A 102 -48.02 45.06 10.45
N ASN A 103 -47.06 45.78 9.87
CA ASN A 103 -47.05 47.25 9.82
C ASN A 103 -47.63 47.84 8.52
N THR A 104 -48.14 47.02 7.59
CA THR A 104 -48.93 47.54 6.47
C THR A 104 -50.37 47.80 6.95
N PRO A 105 -50.80 49.07 7.08
CA PRO A 105 -52.18 49.35 7.44
C PRO A 105 -53.11 48.71 6.41
N ASN A 106 -54.08 47.95 6.89
CA ASN A 106 -55.19 47.42 6.10
C ASN A 106 -56.02 48.59 5.55
N THR A 107 -55.56 49.22 4.47
CA THR A 107 -56.39 50.16 3.71
C THR A 107 -57.44 49.37 2.95
N GLY A 108 -58.46 48.89 3.68
CA GLY A 108 -59.72 48.44 3.13
C GLY A 108 -60.57 49.66 2.77
N THR A 109 -60.82 49.81 1.47
CA THR A 109 -62.02 50.40 0.88
C THR A 109 -62.30 49.68 -0.42
#